data_AF-A0A2X2SVM4-F1
#
_entry.id   AF-A0A2X2SVM4-F1
#
_cell.length_a   1.000
_cell.length_b   1.000
_cell.length_c   1.000
_cell.angle_alpha   90.00
_cell.angle_beta   90.00
_cell.angle_gamma   90.00
#
_symmetry.space_group_name_H-M   'P 1'
#
loop_
_entity.id
_entity.type
_entity.pdbx_description
1 polymer ?
#
loop_
_entity_poly.entity_id
_entity_poly.type
_entity_poly.pdbx_seq_one_letter_code
_entity_poly.pdbx_strand_id
1 'polypeptide(L)'
;MITGGIGVCHIVVDDTAEFEPALKIIVNAKTQRPSTCNTVETLLVHQAIADSFLPALSKQMAESGVTLHADEKSLPVLQNGPAAVEAVKEADYNDEWLSLHLNVKVVADLDDAIAHIREHGTQHSDAILTRTLRNANRFINEVDSSAVYVNASTRFTDGAQFGLGAEVAVSTQKLHARGPMGLEALTTYKWIGFGDDTIRA
;
A
#
# COMPACT_ATOMS: atom_id res chain seq x y z
N MET A 1 -18.16 -9.36 11.58
CA MET A 1 -17.02 -9.81 12.40
C MET A 1 -15.95 -8.74 12.26
N ILE A 2 -15.50 -8.11 13.35
CA ILE A 2 -14.38 -7.17 13.29
C ILE A 2 -13.11 -8.02 13.24
N THR A 3 -12.44 -8.06 12.09
CA THR A 3 -11.18 -8.78 11.91
C THR A 3 -10.15 -7.80 11.40
N GLY A 4 -9.01 -7.67 12.11
CA GLY A 4 -7.84 -7.03 11.53
C GLY A 4 -7.37 -7.83 10.32
N GLY A 5 -7.08 -7.14 9.22
CA GLY A 5 -6.69 -7.76 7.96
C GLY A 5 -5.20 -8.07 7.88
N ILE A 6 -4.85 -9.01 7.00
CA ILE A 6 -3.50 -9.17 6.44
C ILE A 6 -3.16 -7.92 5.63
N GLY A 7 -1.89 -7.56 5.60
CA GLY A 7 -1.36 -6.28 5.10
C GLY A 7 -0.51 -6.35 3.83
N VAL A 8 -0.92 -7.06 2.79
CA VAL A 8 -0.20 -7.02 1.49
C VAL A 8 -0.44 -5.67 0.81
N CYS A 9 0.45 -4.72 1.10
CA CYS A 9 0.39 -3.33 0.66
C CYS A 9 1.37 -3.04 -0.48
N HIS A 10 0.98 -2.19 -1.43
CA HIS A 10 1.79 -1.84 -2.60
C HIS A 10 2.16 -0.35 -2.64
N ILE A 11 3.30 -0.06 -3.25
CA ILE A 11 3.64 1.28 -3.72
C ILE A 11 4.00 1.23 -5.20
N VAL A 12 3.27 1.99 -6.01
CA VAL A 12 3.57 2.22 -7.43
C VAL A 12 4.53 3.39 -7.56
N VAL A 13 5.66 3.18 -8.22
CA VAL A 13 6.61 4.21 -8.62
C VAL A 13 6.38 4.54 -10.09
N ASP A 14 5.62 5.59 -10.34
CA ASP A 14 5.18 6.00 -11.68
C ASP A 14 6.34 6.58 -12.51
N ASP A 15 6.17 6.66 -13.83
CA ASP A 15 7.18 7.20 -14.76
C ASP A 15 7.63 8.64 -14.44
N THR A 16 6.75 9.42 -13.82
CA THR A 16 6.97 10.82 -13.42
C THR A 16 7.39 10.98 -11.96
N ALA A 17 7.70 9.89 -11.25
CA ALA A 17 8.15 9.95 -9.86
C ALA A 17 9.51 10.67 -9.75
N GLU A 18 9.62 11.57 -8.77
CA GLU A 18 10.90 12.13 -8.37
C GLU A 18 11.61 11.16 -7.40
N PHE A 19 12.84 10.76 -7.71
CA PHE A 19 13.48 9.64 -7.02
C PHE A 19 13.77 9.92 -5.55
N GLU A 20 14.26 11.12 -5.23
CA GLU A 20 14.66 11.49 -3.87
C GLU A 20 13.49 11.42 -2.87
N PRO A 21 12.34 12.09 -3.09
CA PRO A 21 11.20 11.95 -2.20
C PRO A 21 10.59 10.54 -2.26
N ALA A 22 10.61 9.88 -3.42
CA ALA A 22 10.08 8.52 -3.54
C ALA A 22 10.84 7.52 -2.66
N LEU A 23 12.17 7.56 -2.68
CA LEU A 23 13.03 6.71 -1.86
C LEU A 23 12.81 6.95 -0.37
N LYS A 24 12.66 8.21 0.07
CA LYS A 24 12.31 8.53 1.47
C LYS A 24 10.99 7.90 1.90
N ILE A 25 9.97 7.99 1.05
CA ILE A 25 8.65 7.41 1.32
C ILE A 25 8.75 5.88 1.39
N ILE A 26 9.43 5.24 0.45
CA ILE A 26 9.61 3.78 0.39
C ILE A 26 10.35 3.28 1.64
N VAL A 27 11.45 3.94 2.03
CA VAL A 27 12.19 3.60 3.25
C VAL A 27 11.27 3.71 4.46
N ASN A 28 10.55 4.83 4.60
CA ASN A 28 9.60 4.99 5.71
C ASN A 28 8.54 3.88 5.72
N ALA A 29 7.97 3.56 4.56
CA ALA A 29 6.92 2.57 4.41
C ALA A 29 7.37 1.15 4.78
N LYS A 30 8.64 0.79 4.51
CA LYS A 30 9.18 -0.56 4.80
C LYS A 30 9.81 -0.67 6.18
N THR A 31 10.54 0.33 6.64
CA THR A 31 11.49 0.19 7.76
C THR A 31 11.01 0.78 9.08
N GLN A 32 10.01 1.66 9.07
CA GLN A 32 9.56 2.32 10.30
C GLN A 32 8.99 1.32 11.32
N ARG A 33 8.17 0.37 10.86
CA ARG A 33 7.63 -0.74 11.67
C ARG A 33 7.37 -1.97 10.79
N PRO A 34 8.41 -2.74 10.43
CA PRO A 34 8.30 -3.82 9.44
C PRO A 34 7.28 -4.92 9.79
N SER A 35 6.96 -5.08 11.07
CA SER A 35 6.07 -6.13 11.59
C SER A 35 4.59 -5.70 11.70
N THR A 36 4.13 -4.74 10.90
CA THR A 36 2.76 -4.18 10.99
C THR A 36 2.05 -4.16 9.64
N CYS A 37 0.73 -4.29 9.65
CA CYS A 37 -0.10 -4.57 8.46
C CYS A 37 -0.25 -3.46 7.42
N ASN A 38 0.33 -2.28 7.64
CA ASN A 38 0.34 -1.20 6.66
C ASN A 38 1.76 -0.95 6.11
N THR A 39 2.69 -1.86 6.39
CA THR A 39 4.05 -1.86 5.84
C THR A 39 3.98 -2.22 4.37
N VAL A 40 4.74 -1.53 3.52
CA VAL A 40 4.79 -1.90 2.09
C VAL A 40 5.43 -3.28 1.92
N GLU A 41 4.80 -4.15 1.13
CA GLU A 41 5.30 -5.50 0.85
C GLU A 41 5.78 -5.64 -0.61
N THR A 42 5.20 -4.86 -1.53
CA THR A 42 5.57 -4.89 -2.95
C THR A 42 5.74 -3.48 -3.53
N LEU A 43 6.85 -3.26 -4.24
CA LEU A 43 7.06 -2.11 -5.11
C LEU A 43 6.77 -2.47 -6.56
N LEU A 44 5.96 -1.65 -7.22
CA LEU A 44 5.65 -1.74 -8.64
C LEU A 44 6.31 -0.57 -9.35
N VAL A 45 7.39 -0.82 -10.08
CA VAL A 45 8.20 0.23 -10.70
C VAL A 45 7.87 0.31 -12.19
N HIS A 46 7.50 1.50 -12.65
CA HIS A 46 7.19 1.72 -14.06
C HIS A 46 8.42 1.48 -14.94
N GLN A 47 8.26 0.69 -16.02
CA GLN A 47 9.36 0.27 -16.90
C GLN A 47 10.20 1.43 -17.45
N ALA A 48 9.58 2.57 -17.75
CA ALA A 48 10.25 3.73 -18.32
C ALA A 48 11.35 4.34 -17.43
N ILE A 49 11.30 4.12 -16.11
CA ILE A 49 12.29 4.63 -15.16
C ILE A 49 13.12 3.52 -14.50
N ALA A 50 12.77 2.24 -14.70
CA ALA A 50 13.34 1.11 -13.98
C ALA A 50 14.89 1.08 -14.00
N ASP A 51 15.49 1.26 -15.18
CA ASP A 51 16.96 1.22 -15.35
C ASP A 51 17.71 2.27 -14.51
N SER A 52 17.06 3.41 -14.25
CA SER A 52 17.65 4.52 -13.49
C SER A 52 17.22 4.53 -12.01
N PHE A 53 16.01 4.07 -11.72
CA PHE A 53 15.45 4.04 -10.38
C PHE A 53 15.96 2.85 -9.55
N LEU A 54 16.01 1.65 -10.14
CA LEU A 54 16.40 0.43 -9.44
C LEU A 54 17.82 0.47 -8.84
N PRO A 55 18.85 1.05 -9.50
CA PRO A 55 20.16 1.23 -8.86
C PRO A 55 20.11 2.13 -7.61
N ALA A 56 19.33 3.21 -7.67
CA ALA A 56 19.16 4.12 -6.54
C ALA A 56 18.39 3.45 -5.38
N LEU A 57 17.35 2.67 -5.72
CA LEU A 57 16.63 1.83 -4.77
C LEU A 57 17.56 0.83 -4.10
N SER A 58 18.34 0.05 -4.86
CA SER A 58 19.27 -0.94 -4.32
C SER A 58 20.25 -0.31 -3.32
N LYS A 59 20.83 0.84 -3.65
CA LYS A 59 21.69 1.59 -2.70
C LYS A 59 20.95 1.90 -1.39
N GLN A 60 19.76 2.50 -1.49
CA GLN A 60 19.01 2.93 -0.30
C GLN A 60 18.55 1.74 0.55
N MET A 61 18.18 0.62 -0.08
CA MET A 61 17.71 -0.58 0.59
C MET A 61 18.85 -1.32 1.29
N ALA A 62 20.06 -1.33 0.71
CA ALA A 62 21.27 -1.83 1.36
C ALA A 62 21.60 -1.07 2.65
N GLU A 63 21.57 0.27 2.60
CA GLU A 63 21.78 1.13 3.78
C GLU A 63 20.73 0.88 4.88
N SER A 64 19.54 0.42 4.50
CA SER A 64 18.42 0.15 5.40
C SER A 64 18.32 -1.31 5.84
N GLY A 65 19.22 -2.19 5.38
CA GLY A 65 19.20 -3.62 5.68
C GLY A 65 17.99 -4.37 5.10
N VAL A 66 17.41 -3.89 4.00
CA VAL A 66 16.26 -4.52 3.31
C VAL A 66 16.76 -5.48 2.23
N THR A 67 16.26 -6.71 2.26
CA THR A 67 16.45 -7.71 1.21
C THR A 67 15.39 -7.52 0.13
N LEU A 68 15.82 -7.47 -1.13
CA LEU A 68 14.93 -7.31 -2.28
C LEU A 68 14.62 -8.66 -2.93
N HIS A 69 13.34 -8.89 -3.19
CA HIS A 69 12.87 -10.03 -3.97
C HIS A 69 12.42 -9.53 -5.34
N ALA A 70 13.18 -9.83 -6.38
CA ALA A 70 13.08 -9.17 -7.67
C ALA A 70 12.48 -10.09 -8.73
N ASP A 71 11.57 -9.54 -9.55
CA ASP A 71 11.07 -10.21 -10.75
C ASP A 71 12.14 -10.35 -11.84
N GLU A 72 11.85 -11.13 -12.88
CA GLU A 72 12.81 -11.40 -13.97
C GLU A 72 13.36 -10.13 -14.64
N LYS A 73 12.59 -9.05 -14.67
CA LYS A 73 12.99 -7.77 -15.27
C LYS A 73 13.87 -6.94 -14.34
N SER A 74 13.57 -6.90 -13.03
CA SER A 74 14.32 -6.11 -12.05
C SER A 74 15.58 -6.83 -11.55
N LEU A 75 15.58 -8.17 -11.54
CA LEU A 75 16.65 -8.98 -10.96
C LEU A 75 18.04 -8.66 -11.55
N PRO A 76 18.24 -8.60 -12.88
CA PRO A 76 19.57 -8.32 -13.45
C PRO A 76 20.10 -6.94 -13.08
N VAL A 77 19.21 -5.94 -12.94
CA VAL A 77 19.59 -4.57 -12.57
C VAL A 77 19.94 -4.49 -11.08
N LEU A 78 19.11 -5.10 -10.24
CA LEU A 78 19.27 -5.06 -8.79
C LEU A 78 20.47 -5.87 -8.29
N GLN A 79 20.80 -7.00 -8.94
CA GLN A 79 21.97 -7.83 -8.61
C GLN A 79 23.32 -7.11 -8.80
N ASN A 80 23.36 -6.07 -9.65
CA ASN A 80 24.54 -5.23 -9.81
C ASN A 80 24.67 -4.15 -8.73
N GLY A 81 23.65 -3.98 -7.89
CA GLY A 81 23.63 -3.03 -6.79
C GLY A 81 24.08 -3.64 -5.45
N PRO A 82 24.17 -2.81 -4.38
CA PRO A 82 24.72 -3.24 -3.09
C PRO A 82 23.73 -3.96 -2.16
N ALA A 83 22.42 -3.99 -2.45
CA ALA A 83 21.45 -4.70 -1.60
C ALA A 83 21.57 -6.22 -1.75
N ALA A 84 21.11 -6.96 -0.75
CA ALA A 84 20.85 -8.39 -0.91
C ALA A 84 19.64 -8.56 -1.85
N VAL A 85 19.77 -9.42 -2.85
CA VAL A 85 18.74 -9.64 -3.87
C VAL A 85 18.54 -11.12 -4.13
N GLU A 86 17.29 -11.54 -4.11
CA GLU A 86 16.84 -12.89 -4.48
C GLU A 86 15.76 -12.79 -5.58
N ALA A 87 15.54 -13.89 -6.30
CA ALA A 87 14.42 -13.96 -7.24
C ALA A 87 13.10 -14.12 -6.47
N VAL A 88 12.13 -13.27 -6.76
CA VAL A 88 10.77 -13.39 -6.19
C VAL A 88 10.05 -14.61 -6.75
N LYS A 89 9.26 -15.29 -5.93
CA LYS A 89 8.33 -16.33 -6.37
C LYS A 89 6.93 -15.74 -6.48
N GLU A 90 6.11 -16.28 -7.38
CA GLU A 90 4.75 -15.78 -7.58
C GLU A 90 3.88 -15.82 -6.31
N ALA A 91 4.11 -16.82 -5.45
CA ALA A 91 3.42 -16.93 -4.17
C ALA A 91 3.76 -15.77 -3.21
N ASP A 92 4.98 -15.22 -3.29
CA ASP A 92 5.47 -14.17 -2.40
C ASP A 92 4.74 -12.84 -2.62
N TYR A 93 4.11 -12.63 -3.78
CA TYR A 93 3.27 -11.44 -4.01
C TYR A 93 1.98 -11.46 -3.17
N ASN A 94 1.54 -12.64 -2.72
CA ASN A 94 0.31 -12.79 -1.93
C ASN A 94 0.59 -12.92 -0.43
N ASP A 95 1.86 -12.88 -0.01
CA ASP A 95 2.27 -13.09 1.37
C ASP A 95 2.74 -11.78 2.02
N GLU A 96 2.62 -11.71 3.34
CA GLU A 96 3.03 -10.56 4.14
C GLU A 96 4.33 -10.89 4.86
N TRP A 97 5.43 -10.22 4.48
CA TRP A 97 6.75 -10.57 5.02
C TRP A 97 6.90 -10.27 6.51
N LEU A 98 6.23 -9.22 7.01
CA LEU A 98 6.34 -8.72 8.39
C LEU A 98 7.79 -8.50 8.88
N SER A 99 8.69 -8.20 7.94
CA SER A 99 10.13 -8.14 8.13
C SER A 99 10.79 -7.25 7.08
N LEU A 100 12.13 -7.14 7.09
CA LEU A 100 12.89 -6.30 6.15
C LEU A 100 13.10 -7.00 4.78
N HIS A 101 12.00 -7.50 4.21
CA HIS A 101 11.93 -8.04 2.86
C HIS A 101 10.94 -7.22 2.03
N LEU A 102 11.26 -7.00 0.76
CA LEU A 102 10.48 -6.16 -0.14
C LEU A 102 10.48 -6.76 -1.55
N ASN A 103 9.30 -7.07 -2.07
CA ASN A 103 9.15 -7.48 -3.45
C ASN A 103 9.33 -6.28 -4.38
N VAL A 104 9.95 -6.48 -5.54
CA VAL A 104 10.13 -5.48 -6.59
C VAL A 104 9.73 -6.10 -7.93
N LYS A 105 8.78 -5.46 -8.60
CA LYS A 105 8.30 -5.86 -9.92
C LYS A 105 8.34 -4.70 -10.88
N VAL A 106 8.80 -4.92 -12.10
CA VAL A 106 8.68 -3.92 -13.18
C VAL A 106 7.36 -4.10 -13.90
N VAL A 107 6.54 -3.04 -13.90
CA VAL A 107 5.24 -2.99 -14.56
C VAL A 107 5.30 -2.17 -15.84
N ALA A 108 4.50 -2.54 -16.85
CA ALA A 108 4.51 -1.90 -18.15
C ALA A 108 3.96 -0.46 -18.10
N ASP A 109 2.91 -0.26 -17.32
CA ASP A 109 2.19 1.00 -17.15
C ASP A 109 1.32 0.97 -15.87
N LEU A 110 0.50 2.01 -15.68
CA LEU A 110 -0.41 2.12 -14.56
C LEU A 110 -1.51 1.05 -14.56
N ASP A 111 -1.95 0.57 -15.73
CA ASP A 111 -3.02 -0.42 -15.82
C ASP A 111 -2.52 -1.79 -15.32
N ASP A 112 -1.30 -2.16 -15.71
CA ASP A 112 -0.59 -3.34 -15.19
C ASP A 112 -0.37 -3.25 -13.67
N ALA A 113 0.00 -2.06 -13.17
CA ALA A 113 0.16 -1.83 -11.73
C ALA A 113 -1.15 -2.04 -10.95
N ILE A 114 -2.26 -1.46 -11.44
CA ILE A 114 -3.58 -1.59 -10.81
C ILE A 114 -4.08 -3.04 -10.89
N ALA A 115 -3.83 -3.73 -12.01
CA ALA A 115 -4.17 -5.14 -12.17
C ALA A 115 -3.44 -6.02 -11.13
N HIS A 116 -2.14 -5.78 -10.94
CA HIS A 116 -1.35 -6.49 -9.92
C HIS A 116 -1.89 -6.25 -8.50
N ILE A 117 -2.18 -5.00 -8.14
CA ILE A 117 -2.77 -4.68 -6.83
C ILE A 117 -4.12 -5.37 -6.64
N ARG A 118 -4.94 -5.42 -7.69
CA ARG A 118 -6.24 -6.09 -7.64
C ARG A 118 -6.12 -7.60 -7.44
N GLU A 119 -5.10 -8.22 -8.03
CA GLU A 119 -4.88 -9.66 -7.96
C GLU A 119 -4.26 -10.08 -6.62
N HIS A 120 -3.24 -9.37 -6.16
CA HIS A 120 -2.42 -9.78 -5.01
C HIS A 120 -2.68 -8.99 -3.73
N GLY A 121 -3.26 -7.80 -3.83
CA GLY A 121 -3.53 -6.93 -2.69
C GLY A 121 -4.62 -7.45 -1.77
N THR A 122 -4.46 -7.15 -0.49
CA THR A 122 -5.43 -7.48 0.57
C THR A 122 -6.40 -6.33 0.85
N GLN A 123 -6.41 -5.31 -0.02
CA GLN A 123 -7.26 -4.12 0.07
C GLN A 123 -7.02 -3.31 1.36
N HIS A 124 -5.80 -3.37 1.92
CA HIS A 124 -5.41 -2.64 3.11
C HIS A 124 -4.99 -1.21 2.76
N SER A 125 -3.75 -1.02 2.30
CA SER A 125 -3.17 0.28 2.01
C SER A 125 -2.34 0.21 0.74
N ASP A 126 -2.58 1.10 -0.21
CA ASP A 126 -1.78 1.16 -1.44
C ASP A 126 -1.48 2.61 -1.81
N ALA A 127 -0.32 2.87 -2.40
CA ALA A 127 0.11 4.21 -2.75
C ALA A 127 0.64 4.30 -4.19
N ILE A 128 0.54 5.50 -4.77
CA ILE A 128 1.24 5.88 -5.99
C ILE A 128 2.16 7.07 -5.74
N LEU A 129 3.38 6.99 -6.27
CA LEU A 129 4.36 8.07 -6.27
C LEU A 129 4.44 8.62 -7.70
N THR A 130 3.88 9.80 -7.91
CA THR A 130 3.73 10.38 -9.26
C THR A 130 3.72 11.91 -9.21
N ARG A 131 4.08 12.55 -10.33
CA ARG A 131 3.87 13.99 -10.56
C ARG A 131 2.78 14.24 -11.60
N THR A 132 2.18 13.18 -12.15
CA THR A 132 1.10 13.26 -13.12
C THR A 132 -0.24 13.25 -12.40
N LEU A 133 -0.93 14.40 -12.38
CA LEU A 133 -2.26 14.53 -11.77
C LEU A 133 -3.28 13.54 -12.33
N ARG A 134 -3.20 13.24 -13.63
CA ARG A 134 -4.07 12.25 -14.28
C ARG A 134 -3.87 10.85 -13.69
N ASN A 135 -2.62 10.40 -13.52
CA ASN A 135 -2.30 9.07 -12.98
C ASN A 135 -2.68 8.98 -11.51
N ALA A 136 -2.43 10.03 -10.73
CA ALA A 136 -2.88 10.13 -9.34
C ALA A 136 -4.41 9.95 -9.22
N ASN A 137 -5.18 10.70 -10.01
CA ASN A 137 -6.65 10.61 -9.98
C ASN A 137 -7.15 9.24 -10.45
N ARG A 138 -6.51 8.64 -11.46
CA ARG A 138 -6.86 7.28 -11.91
C ARG A 138 -6.62 6.26 -10.80
N PHE A 139 -5.44 6.28 -10.18
CA PHE A 139 -5.09 5.37 -9.10
C PHE A 139 -6.08 5.47 -7.93
N ILE A 140 -6.41 6.69 -7.49
CA ILE A 140 -7.42 6.92 -6.43
C ILE A 140 -8.78 6.30 -6.78
N ASN A 141 -9.21 6.40 -8.04
CA ASN A 141 -10.54 5.94 -8.45
C ASN A 141 -10.60 4.44 -8.76
N GLU A 142 -9.48 3.82 -9.12
CA GLU A 142 -9.42 2.46 -9.65
C GLU A 142 -8.88 1.43 -8.66
N VAL A 143 -8.11 1.86 -7.63
CA VAL A 143 -7.63 1.00 -6.55
C VAL A 143 -8.63 0.96 -5.40
N ASP A 144 -9.10 -0.23 -5.07
CA ASP A 144 -10.18 -0.45 -4.11
C ASP A 144 -9.63 -0.94 -2.75
N SER A 145 -8.80 -0.12 -2.12
CA SER A 145 -8.20 -0.39 -0.81
C SER A 145 -8.82 0.47 0.28
N SER A 146 -8.64 0.07 1.56
CA SER A 146 -9.20 0.81 2.69
C SER A 146 -8.63 2.22 2.81
N ALA A 147 -7.35 2.39 2.44
CA ALA A 147 -6.69 3.67 2.28
C ALA A 147 -5.86 3.69 0.99
N VAL A 148 -6.01 4.75 0.20
CA VAL A 148 -5.26 4.97 -1.05
C VAL A 148 -4.49 6.28 -0.94
N TYR A 149 -3.20 6.24 -1.24
CA TYR A 149 -2.29 7.37 -1.04
C TYR A 149 -1.69 7.87 -2.36
N VAL A 150 -1.44 9.17 -2.42
CA VAL A 150 -0.65 9.81 -3.48
C VAL A 150 0.52 10.52 -2.83
N ASN A 151 1.75 10.15 -3.21
CA ASN A 151 2.99 10.73 -2.69
C ASN A 151 3.08 10.71 -1.15
N ALA A 152 2.57 9.65 -0.52
CA ALA A 152 2.62 9.45 0.92
C ALA A 152 2.85 7.97 1.26
N SER A 153 3.37 7.73 2.46
CA SER A 153 3.66 6.39 2.98
C SER A 153 2.38 5.64 3.36
N THR A 154 2.34 4.33 3.11
CA THR A 154 1.27 3.45 3.56
C THR A 154 1.18 3.37 5.09
N ARG A 155 2.26 3.72 5.80
CA ARG A 155 2.33 3.76 7.28
C ARG A 155 1.35 4.75 7.92
N PHE A 156 0.79 5.67 7.14
CA PHE A 156 -0.25 6.57 7.62
C PHE A 156 -1.61 5.89 7.85
N THR A 157 -1.80 4.62 7.48
CA THR A 157 -3.04 3.90 7.78
C THR A 157 -3.07 3.51 9.25
N ASP A 158 -3.44 4.48 10.08
CA ASP A 158 -3.45 4.42 11.54
C ASP A 158 -4.45 5.45 12.05
N GLY A 159 -5.29 5.07 13.01
CA GLY A 159 -6.37 5.91 13.51
C GLY A 159 -5.90 7.21 14.15
N ALA A 160 -4.76 7.22 14.84
CA ALA A 160 -4.22 8.45 15.40
C ALA A 160 -3.69 9.37 14.30
N GLN A 161 -3.04 8.83 13.26
CA GLN A 161 -2.61 9.60 12.09
C GLN A 161 -3.80 10.17 11.31
N PHE A 162 -4.94 9.48 11.29
CA PHE A 162 -6.18 9.94 10.66
C PHE A 162 -7.03 10.86 11.56
N GLY A 163 -6.55 11.20 12.77
CA GLY A 163 -7.26 12.11 13.67
C GLY A 163 -8.42 11.49 14.44
N LEU A 164 -8.54 10.16 14.44
CA LEU A 164 -9.55 9.41 15.21
C LEU A 164 -9.18 9.28 16.70
N GLY A 165 -7.95 9.67 17.06
CA GLY A 165 -7.38 9.58 18.41
C GLY A 165 -6.92 8.16 18.76
N ALA A 166 -7.80 7.18 18.63
CA ALA A 166 -7.51 5.75 18.81
C ALA A 166 -8.24 4.91 17.76
N GLU A 167 -7.73 3.70 17.52
CA GLU A 167 -8.38 2.68 16.72
C GLU A 167 -8.47 1.35 17.47
N VAL A 168 -9.47 0.54 17.14
CA VAL A 168 -9.59 -0.85 17.62
C VAL A 168 -8.89 -1.82 16.67
N ALA A 169 -9.00 -1.55 15.37
CA ALA A 169 -8.43 -2.35 14.29
C ALA A 169 -8.46 -1.53 12.99
N VAL A 170 -7.77 -2.02 11.97
CA VAL A 170 -7.95 -1.56 10.58
C VAL A 170 -8.77 -2.59 9.83
N SER A 171 -9.95 -2.18 9.35
CA SER A 171 -10.87 -3.04 8.60
C SER A 171 -10.62 -2.95 7.10
N THR A 172 -10.39 -4.08 6.45
CA THR A 172 -10.36 -4.18 4.98
C THR A 172 -11.73 -4.53 4.39
N GLN A 173 -12.75 -4.77 5.23
CA GLN A 173 -14.10 -5.12 4.77
C GLN A 173 -14.84 -3.90 4.20
N LYS A 174 -15.70 -4.14 3.20
CA LYS A 174 -16.47 -3.08 2.52
C LYS A 174 -17.72 -2.62 3.27
N LEU A 175 -18.27 -3.44 4.16
CA LEU A 175 -19.51 -3.15 4.87
C LEU A 175 -19.22 -2.61 6.27
N HIS A 176 -20.13 -1.77 6.78
CA HIS A 176 -20.10 -1.13 8.09
C HIS A 176 -18.99 -0.07 8.25
N ALA A 177 -17.73 -0.49 8.41
CA ALA A 177 -16.60 0.40 8.60
C ALA A 177 -15.37 -0.15 7.88
N ARG A 178 -14.62 0.74 7.21
CA ARG A 178 -13.46 0.43 6.39
C ARG A 178 -12.32 1.39 6.70
N GLY A 179 -11.10 0.86 6.79
CA GLY A 179 -9.92 1.56 7.27
C GLY A 179 -9.82 1.54 8.81
N PRO A 180 -9.03 2.46 9.40
CA PRO A 180 -8.93 2.64 10.85
C PRO A 180 -10.30 2.79 11.54
N MET A 181 -10.61 1.90 12.48
CA MET A 181 -11.90 1.86 13.18
C MET A 181 -11.84 2.61 14.51
N GLY A 182 -12.25 3.88 14.49
CA GLY A 182 -12.44 4.70 15.69
C GLY A 182 -13.77 4.46 16.42
N LEU A 183 -14.14 5.35 17.34
CA LEU A 183 -15.35 5.21 18.18
C LEU A 183 -16.64 5.05 17.38
N GLU A 184 -16.83 5.82 16.31
CA GLU A 184 -18.05 5.77 15.48
C GLU A 184 -18.26 4.38 14.86
N ALA A 185 -17.17 3.68 14.50
CA ALA A 185 -17.22 2.33 13.94
C ALA A 185 -17.70 1.27 14.97
N LEU A 186 -17.79 1.62 16.26
CA LEU A 186 -18.32 0.75 17.32
C LEU A 186 -19.78 1.08 17.67
N THR A 187 -20.41 1.99 16.92
CA THR A 187 -21.81 2.35 17.10
C THR A 187 -22.68 1.72 16.01
N THR A 188 -23.98 1.68 16.26
CA THR A 188 -24.99 1.42 15.25
C THR A 188 -26.11 2.45 15.43
N TYR A 189 -27.00 2.56 14.45
CA TYR A 189 -28.11 3.49 14.51
C TYR A 189 -29.42 2.75 14.75
N LYS A 190 -30.42 3.48 15.27
CA LYS A 190 -31.81 3.03 15.35
C LYS A 190 -32.72 4.17 14.95
N TRP A 191 -33.91 3.83 14.47
CA TRP A 191 -34.95 4.81 14.20
C TRP A 191 -35.75 5.07 15.47
N ILE A 192 -36.00 6.35 15.76
CA ILE A 192 -36.87 6.78 16.86
C ILE A 192 -38.03 7.54 16.22
N GLY A 193 -39.25 7.02 16.35
CA GLY A 193 -40.47 7.66 15.87
C GLY A 193 -41.29 8.17 17.04
N PHE A 194 -41.62 9.46 17.02
CA PHE A 194 -42.60 10.04 17.92
C PHE A 194 -43.94 10.10 17.17
N GLY A 195 -44.95 9.44 17.72
CA GLY A 195 -46.32 9.50 17.21
C GLY A 195 -47.24 10.26 18.15
N ASP A 196 -48.40 10.65 17.61
CA ASP A 196 -49.55 11.16 18.35
C ASP A 196 -50.78 10.37 17.87
N ASP A 197 -50.99 9.22 18.50
CA ASP A 197 -51.99 8.20 18.11
C ASP A 197 -52.07 7.92 16.60
N THR A 198 -50.92 8.02 15.93
CA THR A 198 -50.81 8.05 14.47
C THR A 198 -50.95 6.65 13.88
N ILE A 199 -51.93 6.47 12.99
CA ILE A 199 -52.17 5.20 12.29
C ILE A 199 -51.41 5.12 10.95
N ARG A 200 -51.16 3.89 10.49
CA ARG A 200 -50.73 3.61 9.11
C ARG A 200 -51.97 3.33 8.25
N ALA A 201 -52.18 4.14 7.20
CA ALA A 201 -53.27 3.96 6.24
C ALA A 201 -53.00 2.81 5.25
#